data_AF-A0A537NUU2-F1
#
_entry.id   AF-A0A537NUU2-F1
#
_cell.length_a   1.000
_cell.length_b   1.000
_cell.length_c   1.000
_cell.angle_alpha   90.00
_cell.angle_beta   90.00
_cell.angle_gamma   90.00
#
_symmetry.space_group_name_H-M   'P 1'
#
loop_
_entity.id
_entity.type
_entity.pdbx_description
1 polymer ?
#
loop_
_entity_poly.entity_id
_entity_poly.type
_entity_poly.pdbx_seq_one_letter_code
_entity_poly.pdbx_strand_id
1 'polypeptide(L)'
;MQPTRHALGALLLEQGKVAEAEAVYRADLGLDATLRRACQHPNNVWSLHGFHECLMKLGKTSEAILIKKALDIAVARADVPVKASCFCRLKAVA
;
A
#
# COMPACT_ATOMS: atom_id res chain seq x y z
N MET A 1 -7.49 -2.92 16.15
CA MET A 1 -8.22 -2.16 15.10
C MET A 1 -7.50 -2.41 13.79
N GLN A 2 -8.17 -2.87 12.74
CA GLN A 2 -7.52 -2.97 11.42
C GLN A 2 -7.19 -1.56 10.90
N PRO A 3 -6.01 -1.32 10.29
CA PRO A 3 -5.66 0.00 9.79
C PRO A 3 -6.60 0.40 8.65
N THR A 4 -7.49 1.38 8.86
CA THR A 4 -8.51 1.73 7.84
C THR A 4 -7.93 2.31 6.54
N ARG A 5 -6.67 2.74 6.56
CA ARG A 5 -6.02 3.42 5.43
C ARG A 5 -5.73 2.51 4.25
N HIS A 6 -5.51 1.20 4.46
CA HIS A 6 -5.27 0.31 3.32
C HIS A 6 -6.53 0.17 2.43
N ALA A 7 -7.72 0.18 3.05
CA ALA A 7 -8.99 0.17 2.34
C ALA A 7 -9.23 1.50 1.60
N LEU A 8 -8.96 2.65 2.23
CA LEU A 8 -9.05 3.95 1.58
C LEU A 8 -8.14 4.03 0.34
N GLY A 9 -6.85 3.67 0.49
CA GLY A 9 -5.91 3.65 -0.62
C GLY A 9 -6.35 2.72 -1.75
N ALA A 10 -6.96 1.58 -1.42
CA ALA A 10 -7.41 0.63 -2.43
C ALA A 10 -8.57 1.17 -3.28
N LEU A 11 -9.52 1.87 -2.64
CA LEU A 11 -10.64 2.52 -3.31
C LEU A 11 -10.19 3.71 -4.17
N LEU A 12 -9.20 4.48 -3.70
CA LEU A 12 -8.59 5.56 -4.49
C LEU A 12 -7.87 5.00 -5.73
N LEU A 13 -7.11 3.91 -5.58
CA LEU A 13 -6.47 3.20 -6.69
C LEU A 13 -7.50 2.69 -7.71
N GLU A 14 -8.61 2.11 -7.24
CA GLU A 14 -9.69 1.62 -8.11
C GLU A 14 -10.32 2.75 -8.94
N GLN A 15 -10.37 3.97 -8.39
CA GLN A 15 -10.84 5.17 -9.09
C GLN A 15 -9.76 5.82 -9.98
N GLY A 16 -8.56 5.24 -10.08
CA GLY A 16 -7.45 5.82 -10.84
C GLY A 16 -6.77 7.02 -10.17
N LYS A 17 -7.11 7.34 -8.91
CA LYS A 17 -6.50 8.41 -8.13
C LYS A 17 -5.17 7.97 -7.52
N VAL A 18 -4.21 7.64 -8.38
CA VAL A 18 -2.97 6.97 -7.98
C VAL A 18 -2.13 7.82 -7.03
N ALA A 19 -2.00 9.13 -7.27
CA ALA A 19 -1.21 10.02 -6.41
C ALA A 19 -1.82 10.19 -5.01
N GLU A 20 -3.14 10.26 -4.90
CA GLU A 20 -3.82 10.31 -3.60
C GLU A 20 -3.66 8.99 -2.84
N ALA A 21 -3.82 7.85 -3.53
CA ALA A 21 -3.60 6.54 -2.93
C ALA A 21 -2.16 6.37 -2.44
N GLU A 22 -1.20 6.82 -3.24
CA GLU A 22 0.22 6.82 -2.89
C GLU A 22 0.47 7.56 -1.57
N ALA A 23 -0.08 8.76 -1.40
CA ALA A 23 0.05 9.53 -0.17
C ALA A 23 -0.59 8.82 1.04
N VAL A 24 -1.76 8.19 0.86
CA VAL A 24 -2.42 7.43 1.93
C VAL A 24 -1.56 6.26 2.39
N TYR A 25 -0.95 5.51 1.46
CA TYR A 25 -0.08 4.39 1.81
C TYR A 25 1.25 4.85 2.43
N ARG A 26 1.86 5.91 1.89
CA ARG A 26 3.10 6.49 2.45
C ARG A 26 2.90 6.89 3.91
N ALA A 27 1.79 7.57 4.20
CA ALA A 27 1.42 7.98 5.54
C ALA A 27 1.15 6.79 6.46
N ASP A 28 0.40 5.78 6.00
CA ASP A 28 0.15 4.56 6.77
C ASP A 28 1.45 3.81 7.10
N LEU A 29 2.40 3.75 6.18
CA LEU A 29 3.70 3.10 6.40
C LEU A 29 4.65 3.92 7.28
N GLY A 30 4.29 5.16 7.63
CA GLY A 30 5.15 6.06 8.42
C GLY A 30 6.38 6.54 7.64
N LEU A 31 6.30 6.56 6.31
CA LEU A 31 7.35 7.08 5.42
C LEU A 31 7.29 8.60 5.26
N ASP A 32 6.30 9.25 5.88
CA ASP A 32 6.20 10.68 6.05
C ASP A 32 5.75 11.04 7.48
N ALA A 33 5.72 12.35 7.77
CA ALA A 33 5.33 12.88 9.07
C ALA A 33 3.84 13.23 9.18
N THR A 34 3.00 12.80 8.23
CA THR A 34 1.58 13.19 8.19
C THR A 34 0.79 12.57 9.34
N LEU A 35 1.18 11.39 9.83
CA LEU A 35 0.54 10.71 10.95
C LEU A 35 1.40 10.70 12.20
N ARG A 36 0.73 10.74 13.36
CA ARG A 36 1.36 10.41 14.64
C ARG A 36 1.90 8.99 14.59
N ARG A 37 3.06 8.76 15.21
CA ARG A 37 3.74 7.44 15.26
C ARG A 37 2.82 6.27 15.61
N ALA A 38 1.89 6.45 16.55
CA ALA A 38 0.95 5.41 16.98
C ALA A 38 -0.03 4.96 15.89
N CYS A 39 -0.18 5.75 14.83
CA CYS A 39 -1.05 5.46 13.68
C CYS A 39 -0.25 5.01 12.44
N GLN A 40 1.06 4.79 12.57
CA GLN A 40 1.94 4.31 11.51
C GLN A 40 2.15 2.80 11.66
N HIS A 41 2.11 2.08 10.55
CA HIS A 41 2.16 0.64 10.44
C HIS A 41 3.21 0.22 9.38
N PRO A 42 4.52 0.31 9.69
CA PRO A 42 5.60 0.16 8.70
C PRO A 42 5.60 -1.17 7.93
N ASN A 43 5.10 -2.24 8.55
CA ASN A 43 5.07 -3.59 7.98
C ASN A 43 3.67 -4.05 7.58
N ASN A 44 2.73 -3.11 7.36
CA ASN A 44 1.39 -3.44 6.90
C ASN A 44 1.45 -3.96 5.46
N VAL A 45 1.32 -5.28 5.28
CA VAL A 45 1.40 -5.97 3.98
C VAL A 45 0.44 -5.39 2.94
N TRP A 46 -0.75 -4.99 3.37
CA TRP A 46 -1.79 -4.42 2.51
C TRP A 46 -1.37 -3.05 1.96
N SER A 47 -0.81 -2.21 2.83
CA SER A 47 -0.30 -0.89 2.44
C SER A 47 0.97 -0.97 1.62
N LEU A 48 1.88 -1.91 1.92
CA LEU A 48 3.06 -2.19 1.08
C LEU A 48 2.67 -2.60 -0.33
N HIS A 49 1.66 -3.47 -0.47
CA HIS A 49 1.18 -3.93 -1.78
C HIS A 49 0.61 -2.75 -2.59
N GLY A 50 -0.26 -1.94 -1.97
CA GLY A 50 -0.86 -0.80 -2.64
C GLY A 50 0.13 0.30 -2.97
N PHE A 51 1.09 0.56 -2.08
CA PHE A 51 2.15 1.53 -2.33
C PHE A 51 3.04 1.11 -3.50
N HIS A 52 3.46 -0.16 -3.55
CA HIS A 52 4.22 -0.70 -4.68
C HIS A 52 3.46 -0.54 -6.01
N GLU A 53 2.17 -0.85 -6.04
CA GLU A 53 1.33 -0.67 -7.23
C GLU A 53 1.26 0.81 -7.65
N CYS A 54 1.12 1.74 -6.69
CA CYS A 54 1.15 3.18 -6.97
C CYS A 54 2.49 3.62 -7.57
N LEU A 55 3.61 3.20 -6.97
CA LEU A 55 4.95 3.57 -7.42
C LEU A 55 5.22 3.08 -8.84
N MET A 56 4.82 1.85 -9.16
CA MET A 56 4.93 1.31 -10.51
C MET A 56 4.09 2.11 -11.52
N LYS A 57 2.83 2.45 -11.18
CA LYS A 57 1.96 3.26 -12.05
C LYS A 57 2.45 4.70 -12.24
N LEU A 58 3.12 5.27 -11.23
CA LEU A 58 3.72 6.62 -11.29
C LEU A 58 5.13 6.64 -11.91
N GLY A 59 5.69 5.48 -12.30
CA GLY A 59 7.04 5.38 -12.87
C GLY A 59 8.18 5.58 -11.87
N LYS A 60 7.90 5.54 -10.56
CA LYS A 60 8.89 5.71 -9.47
C LYS A 60 9.61 4.40 -9.16
N THR A 61 10.32 3.86 -10.14
CA THR A 61 10.92 2.50 -10.10
C THR A 61 11.99 2.33 -9.02
N SER A 62 12.77 3.36 -8.71
CA SER A 62 13.79 3.31 -7.65
C SER A 62 13.19 3.03 -6.26
N GLU A 63 12.15 3.78 -5.88
CA GLU A 63 11.38 3.53 -4.64
C GLU A 63 10.65 2.19 -4.71
N ALA A 64 10.06 1.85 -5.87
CA ALA A 64 9.31 0.60 -6.03
C ALA A 64 10.17 -0.63 -5.71
N ILE A 65 11.43 -0.65 -6.15
CA ILE A 65 12.37 -1.75 -5.86
C ILE A 65 12.62 -1.92 -4.35
N LEU A 66 12.73 -0.81 -3.61
CA LEU A 66 12.95 -0.86 -2.17
C LEU A 66 11.70 -1.39 -1.45
N ILE A 67 10.53 -0.88 -1.82
CA ILE A 67 9.25 -1.31 -1.26
C ILE A 67 8.93 -2.75 -1.61
N LYS A 68 9.32 -3.21 -2.81
CA LYS A 68 9.14 -4.60 -3.23
C LYS A 68 9.84 -5.58 -2.28
N LYS A 69 11.05 -5.28 -1.82
CA LYS A 69 11.76 -6.12 -0.84
C LYS A 69 11.00 -6.23 0.48
N ALA A 70 10.49 -5.12 1.00
CA ALA A 70 9.69 -5.13 2.23
C ALA A 70 8.37 -5.88 2.04
N LEU A 71 7.73 -5.70 0.88
CA LEU A 71 6.52 -6.41 0.50
C LEU A 71 6.76 -7.92 0.42
N ASP A 72 7.85 -8.37 -0.18
CA ASP A 72 8.16 -9.80 -0.34
C ASP A 72 8.33 -10.48 1.03
N ILE A 73 9.01 -9.83 1.97
CA ILE A 73 9.14 -10.30 3.35
C ILE A 73 7.76 -10.37 4.04
N ALA A 74 6.92 -9.35 3.86
CA ALA A 74 5.60 -9.30 4.48
C ALA A 74 4.64 -10.34 3.88
N VAL A 75 4.68 -10.57 2.57
CA VAL A 75 3.87 -11.57 1.86
C VAL A 75 4.31 -12.99 2.22
N ALA A 76 5.61 -13.24 2.37
CA ALA A 76 6.11 -14.55 2.79
C ALA A 76 5.61 -14.98 4.19
N ARG A 77 5.18 -14.02 5.02
CA ARG A 77 4.61 -14.25 6.35
C ARG A 77 3.08 -14.27 6.36
N ALA A 78 2.43 -14.01 5.23
CA ALA A 78 0.98 -13.98 5.15
C ALA A 78 0.43 -15.40 4.99
N ASP A 79 -0.58 -15.75 5.79
CA ASP A 79 -1.25 -17.05 5.70
C ASP A 79 -2.10 -17.18 4.42
N VAL A 80 -2.44 -16.04 3.80
CA VAL A 80 -3.27 -15.97 2.59
C VAL A 80 -2.55 -15.21 1.47
N PRO A 81 -2.76 -15.57 0.20
CA PRO A 81 -2.21 -14.82 -0.92
C PRO A 81 -2.73 -13.38 -0.96
N VAL A 82 -1.84 -12.41 -0.77
CA VAL A 82 -2.14 -10.98 -0.91
C VAL A 82 -1.98 -10.56 -2.36
N LYS A 83 -3.09 -10.52 -3.11
CA LYS A 83 -3.12 -10.16 -4.54
C LYS A 83 -3.52 -8.70 -4.81
N ALA A 84 -4.00 -8.00 -3.79
CA ALA A 84 -4.43 -6.62 -3.84
C ALA A 84 -4.23 -5.99 -2.47
N SER A 85 -4.19 -4.66 -2.40
CA SER A 85 -4.07 -3.90 -1.15
C SER A 85 -5.32 -3.94 -0.27
N CYS A 86 -6.46 -4.37 -0.80
CA CYS A 86 -7.66 -4.65 -0.03
C CYS A 86 -8.57 -5.59 -0.82
N PHE A 87 -9.18 -6.58 -0.16
CA PHE A 87 -10.19 -7.43 -0.79
C PHE A 87 -11.53 -6.72 -1.05
N CYS A 88 -11.72 -5.51 -0.53
CA CYS A 88 -12.87 -4.68 -0.85
C CYS A 88 -12.82 -4.12 -2.28
N ARG A 89 -11.66 -4.18 -2.96
CA ARG A 89 -11.51 -3.72 -4.35
C ARG A 89 -12.05 -4.80 -5.30
N LEU A 90 -13.07 -4.46 -6.08
CA LEU A 90 -13.76 -5.41 -6.96
C LEU A 90 -13.05 -5.60 -8.30
N LYS A 91 -12.30 -4.59 -8.75
CA LYS A 91 -11.49 -4.66 -9.97
C LYS A 91 -10.01 -4.63 -9.62
N ALA A 92 -9.30 -5.75 -9.82
CA ALA A 92 -7.86 -5.66 -9.99
C ALA A 92 -7.62 -4.91 -11.30
N VAL A 93 -7.15 -3.67 -11.24
CA VAL A 93 -6.81 -2.92 -12.44
C VAL A 93 -5.68 -3.69 -13.12
N ALA A 94 -5.97 -4.19 -14.33
CA ALA A 94 -5.05 -4.94 -15.18
C ALA A 94 -3.75 -4.15 -15.44
#